data_AF-A0A158G1H1-F1
#
_entry.id   AF-A0A158G1H1-F1
#
_cell.length_a   1.000
_cell.length_b   1.000
_cell.length_c   1.000
_cell.angle_alpha   90.00
_cell.angle_beta   90.00
_cell.angle_gamma   90.00
#
_symmetry.space_group_name_H-M   'P 1'
#
loop_
_entity.id
_entity.type
_entity.pdbx_description
1 polymer ?
#
loop_
_entity_poly.entity_id
_entity_poly.type
_entity_poly.pdbx_seq_one_letter_code
_entity_poly.pdbx_strand_id
1 'polypeptide(L)'
;MKRSAPMKRTWFKRKEPKPFALADRKTTLRRRSKKPTVAEGSKYLAACRDEPCYLRVEGVCCGRWDTVVPAHSNQSRHGKGGALKAAHAFTVPGCFTCHAWIDQGPAPREEKFSAWDLAYERWEPIRARKLGREAA
;
A
#
# COMPACT_ATOMS: atom_id res chain seq x y z
N MET A 1 -24.57 -47.43 9.38
CA MET A 1 -23.55 -46.39 9.69
C MET A 1 -23.37 -46.33 11.20
N LYS A 2 -22.20 -46.74 11.74
CA LYS A 2 -21.92 -46.64 13.18
C LYS A 2 -21.52 -45.20 13.51
N ARG A 3 -22.25 -44.54 14.41
CA ARG A 3 -21.85 -43.23 14.95
C ARG A 3 -20.81 -43.45 16.05
N SER A 4 -19.58 -43.01 15.81
CA SER A 4 -18.52 -42.99 16.82
C SER A 4 -18.78 -41.87 17.84
N ALA A 5 -18.37 -42.10 19.09
CA ALA A 5 -18.56 -41.14 20.18
C ALA A 5 -17.83 -39.81 19.89
N PRO A 6 -18.40 -38.66 20.29
CA PRO A 6 -17.78 -37.36 20.08
C PRO A 6 -16.47 -37.24 20.89
N MET A 7 -15.43 -36.65 20.28
CA MET A 7 -14.15 -36.39 20.96
C MET A 7 -14.35 -35.55 22.23
N LYS A 8 -13.70 -35.95 23.32
CA LYS A 8 -13.66 -35.17 24.56
C LYS A 8 -12.87 -33.88 24.32
N ARG A 9 -13.52 -32.74 24.53
CA ARG A 9 -12.90 -31.40 24.52
C ARG A 9 -11.95 -31.27 25.71
N THR A 10 -10.65 -31.33 25.44
CA THR A 10 -9.62 -31.01 26.43
C THR A 10 -9.46 -29.49 26.47
N TRP A 11 -9.63 -28.89 27.66
CA TRP A 11 -9.42 -27.47 27.86
C TRP A 11 -7.93 -27.14 27.74
N PHE A 12 -7.60 -26.11 26.96
CA PHE A 12 -6.22 -25.64 26.86
C PHE A 12 -5.76 -25.12 28.22
N LYS A 13 -4.85 -25.86 28.87
CA LYS A 13 -4.19 -25.42 30.11
C LYS A 13 -3.33 -24.21 29.78
N ARG A 14 -3.79 -23.00 30.13
CA ARG A 14 -3.01 -21.77 29.97
C ARG A 14 -1.84 -21.85 30.94
N LYS A 15 -0.61 -21.71 30.43
CA LYS A 15 0.58 -21.57 31.28
C LYS A 15 0.38 -20.35 32.18
N GLU A 16 0.71 -20.46 33.46
CA GLU A 16 0.65 -19.34 34.39
C GLU A 16 1.44 -18.16 33.82
N PRO A 17 0.90 -16.94 33.89
CA PRO A 17 1.61 -15.77 33.44
C PRO A 17 2.87 -15.64 34.30
N LYS A 18 4.03 -15.69 33.66
CA LYS A 18 5.28 -15.34 34.34
C LYS A 18 5.09 -13.94 34.95
N PRO A 19 5.53 -13.70 36.20
CA PRO A 19 5.48 -12.35 36.76
C PRO A 19 6.16 -11.42 35.76
N PHE A 20 5.58 -10.23 35.55
CA PHE A 20 6.12 -9.28 34.59
C PHE A 20 7.55 -8.93 35.05
N ALA A 21 8.55 -9.61 34.48
CA ALA A 21 9.90 -9.15 34.60
C ALA A 21 9.97 -7.93 33.69
N LEU A 22 10.25 -6.76 34.26
CA LEU A 22 10.71 -5.61 33.49
C LEU A 22 11.93 -6.08 32.70
N ALA A 23 11.72 -6.46 31.45
CA ALA A 23 12.81 -6.81 30.57
C ALA A 23 13.73 -5.59 30.51
N ASP A 24 15.00 -5.77 30.87
CA ASP A 24 16.05 -4.77 30.70
C ASP A 24 16.00 -4.24 29.27
N ARG A 25 15.44 -3.04 29.11
CA ARG A 25 15.09 -2.41 27.83
C ARG A 25 16.33 -1.86 27.09
N LYS A 26 17.51 -2.43 27.32
CA LYS A 26 18.78 -1.93 26.78
C LYS A 26 19.07 -2.32 25.33
N THR A 27 18.25 -3.17 24.71
CA THR A 27 18.38 -3.43 23.27
C THR A 27 17.54 -2.43 22.50
N THR A 28 18.16 -1.34 22.05
CA THR A 28 17.55 -0.48 21.04
C THR A 28 17.15 -1.35 19.84
N LEU A 29 15.89 -1.29 19.43
CA LEU A 29 15.41 -1.98 18.23
C LEU A 29 16.19 -1.44 17.03
N ARG A 30 17.28 -2.13 16.65
CA ARG A 30 18.03 -1.81 15.44
C ARG A 30 17.13 -2.09 14.25
N ARG A 31 16.54 -1.02 13.71
CA ARG A 31 15.76 -1.08 12.48
C ARG A 31 16.72 -1.38 11.33
N ARG A 32 16.72 -2.62 10.85
CA ARG A 32 17.44 -3.01 9.64
C ARG A 32 16.88 -2.21 8.46
N SER A 33 17.74 -1.48 7.75
CA SER A 33 17.35 -0.87 6.48
C SER A 33 17.01 -1.98 5.49
N LYS A 34 15.74 -2.07 5.08
CA LYS A 34 15.32 -3.03 4.06
C LYS A 34 15.90 -2.54 2.73
N LYS A 35 16.88 -3.27 2.19
CA LYS A 35 17.33 -3.06 0.81
C LYS A 35 16.13 -3.35 -0.12
N PRO A 36 15.82 -2.47 -1.08
CA PRO A 36 14.73 -2.73 -2.03
C PRO A 36 15.02 -4.03 -2.77
N THR A 37 14.03 -4.93 -2.81
CA THR A 37 14.13 -6.24 -3.45
C THR A 37 14.31 -6.15 -4.97
N VAL A 38 13.97 -5.00 -5.57
CA VAL A 38 14.23 -4.67 -6.98
C VAL A 38 14.69 -3.21 -7.05
N ALA A 39 15.94 -2.96 -7.46
CA ALA A 39 16.49 -1.60 -7.54
C ALA A 39 15.68 -0.70 -8.49
N GLU A 40 15.17 -1.28 -9.58
CA GLU A 40 14.35 -0.57 -10.58
C GLU A 40 13.02 -0.09 -10.01
N GLY A 41 12.31 -0.92 -9.23
CA GLY A 41 11.04 -0.56 -8.60
C GLY A 41 11.15 0.63 -7.66
N SER A 42 12.30 0.79 -7.00
CA SER A 42 12.53 1.92 -6.09
C SER A 42 12.56 3.28 -6.80
N LYS A 43 12.95 3.31 -8.08
CA LYS A 43 12.96 4.53 -8.91
C LYS A 43 11.55 5.05 -9.16
N TYR A 44 10.59 4.16 -9.44
CA TYR A 44 9.18 4.52 -9.63
C TYR A 44 8.57 5.14 -8.37
N LEU A 45 8.86 4.54 -7.20
CA LEU A 45 8.37 5.07 -5.92
C LEU A 45 9.03 6.40 -5.57
N ALA A 46 10.33 6.55 -5.86
CA ALA A 46 11.04 7.80 -5.64
C ALA A 46 10.53 8.92 -6.57
N ALA A 47 10.13 8.60 -7.80
CA ALA A 47 9.60 9.58 -8.74
C ALA A 47 8.33 10.29 -8.24
N CYS A 48 7.55 9.64 -7.37
CA CYS A 48 6.33 10.22 -6.79
C CYS A 48 6.59 11.12 -5.57
N ARG A 49 7.81 11.13 -5.01
CA ARG A 49 8.15 12.03 -3.89
C ARG A 49 8.23 13.46 -4.39
N ASP A 50 7.83 14.38 -3.52
CA ASP A 50 7.86 15.84 -3.76
C ASP A 50 7.04 16.29 -4.98
N GLU A 51 6.11 15.46 -5.43
CA GLU A 51 5.16 15.79 -6.49
C GLU A 51 3.84 16.30 -5.93
N PRO A 52 3.08 17.13 -6.68
CA PRO A 52 1.72 17.44 -6.31
C PRO A 52 0.85 16.17 -6.34
N CYS A 53 -0.30 16.20 -5.65
CA CYS A 53 -1.30 15.14 -5.80
C CYS A 53 -1.82 15.13 -7.25
N TYR A 54 -1.70 13.99 -7.94
CA TYR A 54 -2.24 13.76 -9.29
C TYR A 54 -3.65 13.18 -9.28
N LEU A 55 -4.05 12.53 -8.17
CA LEU A 55 -5.41 12.01 -7.99
C LEU A 55 -6.46 13.13 -8.00
N ARG A 56 -6.19 14.24 -7.29
CA ARG A 56 -7.04 15.46 -7.25
C ARG A 56 -8.55 15.20 -7.18
N VAL A 57 -8.96 14.20 -6.40
CA VAL A 57 -10.37 13.82 -6.25
C VAL A 57 -11.12 14.99 -5.60
N GLU A 58 -12.17 15.46 -6.26
CA GLU A 58 -12.99 16.59 -5.80
C GLU A 58 -13.62 16.29 -4.43
N GLY A 59 -13.62 17.27 -3.52
CA GLY A 59 -14.11 17.10 -2.14
C GLY A 59 -13.27 16.20 -1.23
N VAL A 60 -12.27 15.48 -1.76
CA VAL A 60 -11.41 14.55 -1.00
C VAL A 60 -9.99 15.07 -0.90
N CYS A 61 -9.46 15.69 -1.95
CA CYS A 61 -8.07 16.10 -2.02
C CYS A 61 -7.76 17.21 -1.00
N CYS A 62 -6.83 16.94 -0.08
CA CYS A 62 -6.41 17.92 0.93
C CYS A 62 -5.40 18.96 0.41
N GLY A 63 -4.95 18.89 -0.84
CA GLY A 63 -4.01 19.85 -1.44
C GLY A 63 -2.59 19.85 -0.84
N ARG A 64 -2.30 18.98 0.13
CA ARG A 64 -1.03 18.95 0.87
C ARG A 64 0.01 18.05 0.22
N TRP A 65 1.05 18.67 -0.36
CA TRP A 65 2.09 17.97 -1.13
C TRP A 65 3.07 17.20 -0.24
N ASP A 66 3.27 17.68 1.00
CA ASP A 66 4.11 17.03 2.01
C ASP A 66 3.59 15.64 2.44
N THR A 67 2.32 15.35 2.13
CA THR A 67 1.67 14.07 2.44
C THR A 67 1.62 13.11 1.25
N VAL A 68 2.20 13.49 0.11
CA VAL A 68 2.11 12.73 -1.13
C VAL A 68 2.94 11.44 -1.03
N VAL A 69 2.30 10.34 -1.37
CA VAL A 69 2.88 9.01 -1.39
C VAL A 69 2.54 8.27 -2.69
N PRO A 70 3.32 7.24 -3.09
CA PRO A 70 3.02 6.44 -4.27
C PRO A 70 1.75 5.59 -4.08
N ALA A 71 0.66 6.04 -4.69
CA ALA A 71 -0.65 5.39 -4.68
C ALA A 71 -0.71 4.30 -5.77
N HIS A 72 -0.70 3.03 -5.33
CA HIS A 72 -0.72 1.89 -6.25
C HIS A 72 -2.11 1.70 -6.85
N SER A 73 -2.17 1.20 -8.08
CA SER A 73 -3.46 0.84 -8.66
C SER A 73 -4.16 -0.28 -7.90
N ASN A 74 -5.49 -0.18 -7.81
CA ASN A 74 -6.34 -1.19 -7.20
C ASN A 74 -6.96 -2.18 -8.19
N GLN A 75 -6.51 -2.14 -9.45
CA GLN A 75 -7.03 -2.96 -10.55
C GLN A 75 -6.19 -4.23 -10.78
N SER A 76 -6.86 -5.36 -11.02
CA SER A 76 -6.18 -6.65 -11.23
C SER A 76 -5.33 -6.68 -12.50
N ARG A 77 -5.72 -5.93 -13.55
CA ARG A 77 -4.97 -5.80 -14.81
C ARG A 77 -3.54 -5.26 -14.63
N HIS A 78 -3.28 -4.57 -13.52
CA HIS A 78 -1.97 -4.02 -13.17
C HIS A 78 -1.14 -4.98 -12.27
N GLY A 79 -1.53 -6.24 -12.19
CA GLY A 79 -0.83 -7.27 -11.41
C GLY A 79 -1.18 -7.30 -9.92
N LYS A 80 -2.26 -6.63 -9.49
CA LYS A 80 -2.77 -6.73 -8.12
C LYS A 80 -3.46 -8.09 -7.90
N GLY A 81 -3.15 -8.77 -6.80
CA GLY A 81 -3.85 -10.02 -6.44
C GLY A 81 -3.48 -10.56 -5.05
N GLY A 82 -4.46 -11.09 -4.31
CA GLY A 82 -4.24 -11.68 -2.99
C GLY A 82 -3.52 -10.72 -2.02
N ALA A 83 -2.28 -11.07 -1.65
CA ALA A 83 -1.40 -10.28 -0.79
C ALA A 83 -0.39 -9.39 -1.56
N LEU A 84 -0.50 -9.31 -2.89
CA LEU A 84 0.41 -8.58 -3.77
C LEU A 84 -0.19 -7.24 -4.21
N LYS A 85 0.61 -6.17 -4.09
CA LYS A 85 0.31 -4.85 -4.65
C LYS A 85 0.51 -4.85 -6.16
N ALA A 86 -0.17 -3.96 -6.88
CA ALA A 86 0.11 -3.74 -8.29
C ALA A 86 1.60 -3.44 -8.54
N ALA A 87 2.07 -3.67 -9.77
CA ALA A 87 3.47 -3.40 -10.10
C ALA A 87 3.82 -1.92 -9.87
N HIS A 88 5.07 -1.62 -9.50
CA HIS A 88 5.51 -0.25 -9.20
C HIS A 88 5.39 0.72 -10.38
N ALA A 89 5.33 0.23 -11.62
CA ALA A 89 5.01 1.05 -12.79
C ALA A 89 3.61 1.66 -12.69
N PHE A 90 2.66 0.98 -12.04
CA PHE A 90 1.28 1.39 -11.85
C PHE A 90 1.10 2.10 -10.50
N THR A 91 1.81 3.21 -10.33
CA THR A 91 1.66 4.13 -9.20
C THR A 91 1.50 5.57 -9.65
N VAL A 92 0.69 6.34 -8.92
CA VAL A 92 0.51 7.79 -9.10
C VAL A 92 0.82 8.53 -7.79
N PRO A 93 1.29 9.79 -7.83
CA PRO A 93 1.41 10.62 -6.64
C PRO A 93 0.02 10.95 -6.07
N GLY A 94 -0.24 10.55 -4.83
CA GLY A 94 -1.50 10.83 -4.14
C GLY A 94 -1.27 11.35 -2.74
N CYS A 95 -1.92 12.45 -2.36
CA CYS A 95 -1.95 12.89 -0.97
C CYS A 95 -2.66 11.87 -0.08
N PHE A 96 -2.46 11.94 1.24
CA PHE A 96 -2.97 10.90 2.14
C PHE A 96 -4.49 10.70 2.09
N THR A 97 -5.27 11.77 1.87
CA THR A 97 -6.74 11.68 1.80
C THR A 97 -7.20 11.02 0.50
N CYS A 98 -6.66 11.43 -0.64
CA CYS A 98 -6.93 10.79 -1.92
C CYS A 98 -6.48 9.32 -1.92
N HIS A 99 -5.30 9.03 -1.34
CA HIS A 99 -4.79 7.67 -1.22
C HIS A 99 -5.73 6.79 -0.39
N ALA A 100 -6.20 7.28 0.76
CA ALA A 100 -7.16 6.54 1.58
C ALA A 100 -8.49 6.32 0.84
N TRP A 101 -8.96 7.32 0.09
CA TRP A 101 -10.22 7.22 -0.65
C TRP A 101 -10.15 6.22 -1.81
N ILE A 102 -9.06 6.17 -2.60
CA ILE A 102 -8.97 5.17 -3.68
C ILE A 102 -8.90 3.73 -3.14
N ASP A 103 -8.37 3.54 -1.93
CA ASP A 103 -8.21 2.23 -1.30
C ASP A 103 -9.48 1.77 -0.61
N GLN A 104 -10.12 2.66 0.16
CA GLN A 104 -11.18 2.32 1.12
C GLN A 104 -12.36 3.28 1.09
N GLY A 105 -12.35 4.29 0.23
CA GLY A 105 -13.41 5.29 0.12
C GLY A 105 -14.77 4.70 -0.28
N PRO A 106 -15.85 5.41 0.05
CA PRO A 106 -17.22 4.91 -0.07
C PRO A 106 -17.72 4.83 -1.52
N ALA A 107 -17.01 5.44 -2.48
CA ALA A 107 -17.38 5.44 -3.88
C ALA A 107 -17.34 4.02 -4.49
N PRO A 108 -18.17 3.76 -5.54
CA PRO A 108 -18.10 2.54 -6.31
C PRO A 108 -16.69 2.23 -6.80
N ARG A 109 -16.40 0.94 -6.98
CA ARG A 109 -15.09 0.50 -7.47
C ARG A 109 -14.75 1.11 -8.83
N GLU A 110 -15.71 1.15 -9.74
CA GLU A 110 -15.58 1.73 -11.08
C GLU A 110 -15.11 3.19 -11.01
N GLU A 111 -15.76 4.01 -10.19
CA GLU A 111 -15.44 5.43 -10.04
C GLU A 111 -14.01 5.64 -9.51
N LYS A 112 -13.61 4.85 -8.50
CA LYS A 112 -12.24 4.88 -7.98
C LYS A 112 -11.22 4.44 -9.03
N PHE A 113 -11.60 3.53 -9.93
CA PHE A 113 -10.75 3.09 -11.03
C PHE A 113 -10.60 4.17 -12.10
N SER A 114 -11.70 4.78 -12.52
CA SER A 114 -11.68 5.90 -13.46
C SER A 114 -10.87 7.08 -12.93
N ALA A 115 -11.05 7.44 -11.66
CA ALA A 115 -10.29 8.51 -11.02
C ALA A 115 -8.78 8.21 -11.01
N TRP A 116 -8.40 6.95 -10.73
CA TRP A 116 -7.01 6.52 -10.75
C TRP A 116 -6.44 6.48 -12.18
N ASP A 117 -7.20 5.99 -13.16
CA ASP A 117 -6.79 5.91 -14.57
C ASP A 117 -6.54 7.31 -15.16
N LEU A 118 -7.45 8.26 -14.93
CA LEU A 118 -7.27 9.65 -15.35
C LEU A 118 -6.05 10.30 -14.69
N ALA A 119 -5.77 9.98 -13.42
CA ALA A 119 -4.56 10.45 -12.75
C ALA A 119 -3.30 9.82 -13.34
N TYR A 120 -3.37 8.53 -13.70
CA TYR A 120 -2.27 7.80 -14.30
C TYR A 120 -1.93 8.33 -15.69
N GLU A 121 -2.93 8.57 -16.54
CA GLU A 121 -2.77 9.17 -17.86
C GLU A 121 -2.03 10.52 -17.81
N ARG A 122 -2.38 11.38 -16.83
CA ARG A 122 -1.66 12.65 -16.60
C ARG A 122 -0.24 12.46 -16.07
N TRP A 123 -0.02 11.44 -15.24
CA TRP A 123 1.23 11.23 -14.53
C TRP A 123 2.27 10.48 -15.36
N GLU A 124 1.84 9.52 -16.16
CA GLU A 124 2.69 8.60 -16.90
C GLU A 124 3.75 9.29 -17.79
N PRO A 125 3.41 10.32 -18.60
CA PRO A 125 4.44 11.03 -19.39
C PRO A 125 5.42 11.82 -18.52
N ILE A 126 4.98 12.38 -17.38
CA ILE A 126 5.86 13.10 -16.44
C ILE A 126 6.81 12.11 -15.76
N ARG A 127 6.29 10.95 -15.35
CA ARG A 127 7.08 9.87 -14.78
C ARG A 127 8.09 9.33 -15.78
N ALA A 128 7.71 9.14 -17.04
CA ALA A 128 8.62 8.69 -18.10
C ALA A 128 9.82 9.64 -18.22
N ARG A 129 9.54 10.95 -18.33
CA ARG A 129 10.58 12.01 -18.35
C ARG A 129 11.49 11.95 -17.13
N LYS A 130 10.93 11.80 -15.92
CA LYS A 130 11.70 11.65 -14.67
C LYS A 130 12.58 10.41 -14.64
N LEU A 131 12.15 9.33 -15.28
CA LEU A 131 12.88 8.06 -15.35
C LEU A 131 13.84 7.99 -16.55
N GLY A 132 13.94 9.06 -17.35
CA GLY A 132 14.76 9.08 -18.57
C GLY A 132 14.25 8.13 -19.65
N ARG A 133 12.95 7.84 -19.66
CA ARG A 133 12.28 7.06 -20.71
C ARG A 133 11.48 8.04 -21.56
N GLU A 134 11.58 7.95 -22.88
CA GLU A 134 10.66 8.68 -23.75
C GLU A 134 9.24 8.13 -23.52
N ALA A 135 8.27 9.04 -23.35
CA ALA A 135 6.87 8.66 -23.30
C ALA A 135 6.51 8.11 -24.69
N ALA A 136 5.99 6.88 -24.74
CA ALA A 136 5.55 6.26 -25.99
C ALA A 136 4.24 6.88 -26.49
#